data_AF-A0A9Q3P0P8-F1
#
_entry.id   AF-A0A9Q3P0P8-F1
#
_cell.length_a   1.000
_cell.length_b   1.000
_cell.length_c   1.000
_cell.angle_alpha   90.00
_cell.angle_beta   90.00
_cell.angle_gamma   90.00
#
_symmetry.space_group_name_H-M   'P 1'
#
loop_
_entity.id
_entity.type
_entity.pdbx_description
1 polymer ?
#
loop_
_entity_poly.entity_id
_entity_poly.type
_entity_poly.pdbx_seq_one_letter_code
_entity_poly.pdbx_strand_id
1 'polypeptide(L)'
;MNVCIDNAQHPLIIDSGAHCSIVARNYLDNHFPNLESKLLTTNAMNFKRASGKMTSIGTIIKKIIIPHRRGNIRVNPEFFVLDKVNIQGFLLGTDYQRMYGIDIYNSKNRHITIGTNKKKKFSLDIYQLSAQDPLKQLLNEFRDGQLALPSPVIRN
;
A
#
# COMPACT_ATOMS: atom_id res chain seq x y z
N MET A 1 -0.12 8.23 -3.70
CA MET A 1 0.43 7.52 -4.89
C MET A 1 -0.47 6.33 -5.20
N ASN A 2 -0.45 5.79 -6.41
CA ASN A 2 -1.22 4.58 -6.72
C ASN A 2 -0.36 3.33 -6.56
N VAL A 3 -0.98 2.26 -6.06
CA VAL A 3 -0.36 0.96 -5.85
C VAL A 3 -1.28 -0.14 -6.37
N CYS A 4 -0.70 -1.30 -6.69
CA CYS A 4 -1.48 -2.46 -7.11
C CYS A 4 -1.80 -3.36 -5.91
N ILE A 5 -3.08 -3.65 -5.72
CA ILE A 5 -3.64 -4.59 -4.73
C ILE A 5 -4.69 -5.42 -5.46
N ASP A 6 -4.63 -6.76 -5.33
CA ASP A 6 -5.53 -7.69 -6.02
C ASP A 6 -5.73 -7.40 -7.52
N ASN A 7 -4.63 -7.07 -8.21
CA ASN A 7 -4.57 -6.72 -9.63
C ASN A 7 -5.32 -5.42 -10.03
N ALA A 8 -5.71 -4.60 -9.06
CA ALA A 8 -6.35 -3.30 -9.28
C ALA A 8 -5.52 -2.15 -8.68
N GLN A 9 -5.69 -0.95 -9.24
CA GLN A 9 -5.02 0.26 -8.76
C GLN A 9 -5.81 0.89 -7.62
N HIS A 10 -5.11 1.20 -6.53
CA HIS A 10 -5.69 1.86 -5.36
C HIS A 10 -4.80 2.99 -4.87
N PRO A 11 -5.36 4.09 -4.36
CA PRO A 11 -4.59 5.13 -3.69
C PRO A 11 -3.97 4.58 -2.40
N LEU A 12 -2.69 4.88 -2.21
CA LEU A 12 -1.94 4.71 -0.98
C LEU A 12 -1.46 6.07 -0.49
N ILE A 13 -1.79 6.35 0.77
CA ILE A 13 -1.32 7.48 1.55
C ILE A 13 -0.21 6.94 2.47
N ILE A 14 0.94 7.60 2.51
CA ILE A 14 1.98 7.32 3.49
C ILE A 14 1.95 8.48 4.49
N ASP A 15 1.61 8.20 5.74
CA ASP A 15 1.36 9.22 6.76
C ASP A 15 2.23 8.96 7.99
N SER A 16 3.24 9.81 8.21
CA SER A 16 4.12 9.73 9.38
C SER A 16 3.45 10.18 10.68
N GLY A 17 2.27 10.82 10.61
CA GLY A 17 1.45 11.17 11.76
C GLY A 17 0.56 10.02 12.24
N ALA A 18 0.38 8.97 11.43
CA ALA A 18 -0.39 7.79 11.80
C ALA A 18 0.49 6.73 12.46
N HIS A 19 0.14 6.31 13.67
CA HIS A 19 0.85 5.23 14.36
C HIS A 19 0.66 3.87 13.68
N CYS A 20 -0.54 3.64 13.13
CA CYS A 20 -0.95 2.38 12.55
C CYS A 20 -1.42 2.57 11.11
N SER A 21 -1.30 1.50 10.33
CA SER A 21 -1.85 1.41 8.98
C SER A 21 -3.34 1.09 9.04
N ILE A 22 -4.14 1.86 8.29
CA ILE A 22 -5.60 1.81 8.34
C ILE A 22 -6.23 1.84 6.95
N VAL A 23 -7.47 1.38 6.87
CA VAL A 23 -8.34 1.54 5.70
C VAL A 23 -9.78 1.78 6.16
N ALA A 24 -10.53 2.56 5.39
CA ALA A 24 -11.92 2.85 5.71
C ALA A 24 -12.84 1.70 5.28
N ARG A 25 -13.84 1.36 6.11
CA ARG A 25 -14.84 0.33 5.77
C ARG A 25 -15.56 0.63 4.45
N ASN A 26 -16.07 1.86 4.29
CA ASN A 26 -16.78 2.28 3.08
C ASN A 26 -15.92 2.16 1.81
N TYR A 27 -14.61 2.43 1.90
CA TYR A 27 -13.69 2.25 0.79
C TYR A 27 -13.50 0.76 0.46
N LEU A 28 -13.38 -0.10 1.49
CA LEU A 28 -13.32 -1.54 1.28
C LEU A 28 -14.60 -2.08 0.63
N ASP A 29 -15.78 -1.70 1.12
CA ASP A 29 -17.06 -2.22 0.62
C ASP A 29 -17.25 -1.92 -0.88
N ASN A 30 -16.82 -0.73 -1.31
CA ASN A 30 -16.91 -0.31 -2.71
C ASN A 30 -15.95 -1.04 -3.66
N HIS A 31 -14.83 -1.53 -3.15
CA HIS A 31 -13.73 -2.08 -3.98
C HIS A 31 -13.50 -3.58 -3.77
N PHE A 32 -13.96 -4.13 -2.66
CA PHE A 32 -13.75 -5.50 -2.23
C PHE A 32 -15.06 -6.03 -1.62
N PRO A 33 -16.04 -6.44 -2.44
CA PRO A 33 -17.33 -6.89 -1.93
C PRO A 33 -17.18 -8.15 -1.06
N ASN A 34 -18.04 -8.29 -0.05
CA ASN A 34 -18.11 -9.42 0.89
C ASN A 34 -16.90 -9.60 1.82
N LEU A 35 -16.07 -8.56 1.99
CA LEU A 35 -14.84 -8.63 2.78
C LEU A 35 -15.07 -8.70 4.29
N GLU A 36 -16.27 -8.33 4.76
CA GLU A 36 -16.62 -8.38 6.19
C GLU A 36 -16.47 -9.79 6.78
N SER A 37 -16.86 -10.80 6.01
CA SER A 37 -16.70 -12.22 6.38
C SER A 37 -15.24 -12.69 6.48
N LYS A 38 -14.29 -11.88 5.98
CA LYS A 38 -12.86 -12.16 5.94
C LYS A 38 -12.04 -11.29 6.89
N LEU A 39 -12.69 -10.43 7.67
CA LEU A 39 -12.02 -9.63 8.68
C LEU A 39 -11.49 -10.54 9.76
N LEU A 40 -10.21 -10.37 10.09
CA LEU A 40 -9.63 -11.01 11.26
C LEU A 40 -10.14 -10.28 12.49
N THR A 41 -10.65 -11.05 13.46
CA THR A 41 -11.12 -10.49 14.73
C THR A 41 -9.97 -9.83 15.46
N THR A 42 -10.11 -8.55 15.77
CA THR A 42 -9.19 -7.83 16.62
C THR A 42 -9.74 -7.77 18.05
N ASN A 43 -8.86 -7.80 19.04
CA ASN A 43 -9.23 -7.29 20.35
C ASN A 43 -9.59 -5.81 20.16
N ALA A 44 -10.76 -5.39 20.65
CA ALA A 44 -11.27 -4.03 20.47
C ALA A 44 -10.21 -2.99 20.83
N MET A 45 -9.55 -2.43 19.81
CA MET A 45 -8.54 -1.39 19.99
C MET A 45 -9.21 -0.02 19.86
N ASN A 46 -9.03 0.81 20.88
CA ASN A 46 -9.50 2.19 20.86
C ASN A 46 -8.51 3.05 20.09
N PHE A 47 -8.86 3.44 18.87
CA PHE A 47 -8.06 4.35 18.08
C PHE A 47 -8.44 5.80 18.39
N LYS A 48 -7.44 6.67 18.52
CA LYS A 48 -7.63 8.12 18.66
C LYS A 48 -7.09 8.82 17.42
N ARG A 49 -7.87 9.75 16.88
CA ARG A 49 -7.40 10.74 15.89
C ARG A 49 -7.48 12.14 16.50
N ALA A 50 -6.89 13.13 15.82
CA ALA A 50 -6.96 14.53 16.23
C ALA A 50 -8.40 15.04 16.43
N SER A 51 -9.37 14.53 15.65
CA SER A 51 -10.77 14.98 15.67
C SER A 51 -11.75 14.08 16.44
N GLY A 52 -11.27 13.09 17.19
CA GLY A 52 -12.16 12.23 18.00
C GLY A 52 -11.72 10.76 18.11
N LYS A 53 -12.64 9.93 18.60
CA LYS A 53 -12.45 8.48 18.73
C LYS A 53 -12.80 7.78 17.41
N MET A 54 -12.08 6.72 17.08
CA MET A 54 -12.36 5.83 15.96
C MET A 54 -12.56 4.42 16.47
N THR A 55 -13.51 3.71 15.87
CA THR A 55 -13.78 2.31 16.17
C THR A 55 -13.18 1.45 15.07
N SER A 56 -12.35 0.47 15.44
CA SER A 56 -11.94 -0.58 14.52
C SER A 56 -12.92 -1.74 14.57
N ILE A 57 -13.22 -2.32 13.41
CA ILE A 57 -14.13 -3.46 13.26
C ILE A 57 -13.40 -4.78 12.95
N GLY A 58 -12.08 -4.73 12.83
CA GLY A 58 -11.24 -5.87 12.50
C GLY A 58 -9.98 -5.45 11.74
N THR A 59 -9.19 -6.43 11.31
CA THR A 59 -8.04 -6.21 10.44
C THR A 59 -8.14 -6.98 9.13
N ILE A 60 -7.38 -6.50 8.15
CA ILE A 60 -7.20 -7.18 6.88
C ILE A 60 -5.75 -7.10 6.42
N ILE A 61 -5.23 -8.21 5.89
CA ILE A 61 -3.93 -8.25 5.25
C ILE A 61 -4.12 -8.05 3.75
N LYS A 62 -3.42 -7.07 3.17
CA LYS A 62 -3.42 -6.83 1.71
C LYS A 62 -1.99 -6.75 1.21
N LYS A 63 -1.67 -7.53 0.17
CA LYS A 63 -0.39 -7.42 -0.53
C LYS A 63 -0.40 -6.18 -1.42
N ILE A 64 0.48 -5.24 -1.10
CA ILE A 64 0.72 -4.04 -1.88
C ILE A 64 1.91 -4.26 -2.79
N ILE A 65 1.71 -3.98 -4.07
CA ILE A 65 2.77 -3.92 -5.06
C ILE A 65 2.96 -2.44 -5.41
N ILE A 66 4.12 -1.90 -5.07
CA ILE A 66 4.55 -0.55 -5.45
C ILE A 66 5.46 -0.71 -6.67
N PRO A 67 4.99 -0.34 -7.87
CA PRO A 67 5.77 -0.46 -9.07
C PRO A 67 6.94 0.52 -9.10
N HIS A 68 8.08 0.06 -9.58
CA HIS A 68 9.30 0.84 -9.68
C HIS A 68 10.17 0.32 -10.84
N ARG A 69 10.87 1.23 -11.55
CA ARG A 69 11.62 0.91 -12.78
C ARG A 69 12.70 -0.17 -12.62
N ARG A 70 13.29 -0.30 -11.43
CA ARG A 70 14.30 -1.33 -11.08
C ARG A 70 13.70 -2.63 -10.53
N GLY A 71 12.40 -2.80 -10.63
CA GLY A 71 11.65 -3.93 -10.07
C GLY A 71 10.65 -3.49 -9.01
N ASN A 72 9.56 -4.26 -8.91
CA ASN A 72 8.46 -3.96 -8.00
C ASN A 72 8.81 -4.23 -6.54
N ILE A 73 8.39 -3.31 -5.68
CA ILE A 73 8.48 -3.42 -4.23
C ILE A 73 7.19 -4.06 -3.75
N ARG A 74 7.31 -5.06 -2.86
CA ARG A 74 6.16 -5.78 -2.31
C ARG A 74 6.12 -5.58 -0.80
N VAL A 75 4.98 -5.15 -0.29
CA VAL A 75 4.73 -4.89 1.13
C VAL A 75 3.47 -5.68 1.50
N ASN A 76 3.47 -6.36 2.64
CA ASN A 76 2.31 -7.12 3.13
C ASN A 76 1.76 -6.51 4.42
N PRO A 77 1.15 -5.31 4.37
CA PRO A 77 0.57 -4.70 5.54
C PRO A 77 -0.72 -5.37 6.02
N GLU A 78 -0.84 -5.42 7.35
CA GLU A 78 -2.09 -5.58 8.08
C GLU A 78 -2.67 -4.19 8.33
N PHE A 79 -3.91 -3.99 7.90
CA PHE A 79 -4.64 -2.75 8.04
C PHE A 79 -5.74 -2.91 9.06
N PHE A 80 -5.85 -1.98 9.99
CA PHE A 80 -7.07 -1.83 10.77
C PHE A 80 -8.17 -1.28 9.89
N VAL A 81 -9.31 -1.96 9.88
CA VAL A 81 -10.51 -1.47 9.22
C VAL A 81 -11.24 -0.58 10.22
N LEU A 82 -11.40 0.69 9.86
CA LEU A 82 -12.06 1.67 10.70
C LEU A 82 -13.47 1.96 10.21
N ASP A 83 -14.40 2.03 11.16
CA ASP A 83 -15.78 2.43 10.92
C ASP A 83 -15.93 3.96 10.96
N LYS A 84 -16.83 4.50 10.13
CA LYS A 84 -17.19 5.93 10.08
C LYS A 84 -15.99 6.87 9.86
N VAL A 85 -15.10 6.50 8.95
CA VAL A 85 -13.96 7.33 8.54
C VAL A 85 -14.03 7.64 7.05
N ASN A 86 -13.70 8.87 6.65
CA ASN A 86 -13.69 9.27 5.24
C ASN A 86 -12.25 9.30 4.72
N ILE A 87 -11.72 8.12 4.38
CA ILE A 87 -10.41 7.96 3.73
C ILE A 87 -10.66 7.22 2.41
N GLN A 88 -10.20 7.81 1.30
CA GLN A 88 -10.38 7.27 -0.05
C GLN A 88 -9.10 6.53 -0.49
N GLY A 89 -8.82 5.39 0.14
CA GLY A 89 -7.62 4.61 -0.11
C GLY A 89 -7.12 3.87 1.11
N PHE A 90 -5.92 3.31 0.97
CA PHE A 90 -5.15 2.71 2.05
C PHE A 90 -4.23 3.76 2.67
N LEU A 91 -4.04 3.70 3.99
CA LEU A 91 -3.10 4.54 4.71
C LEU A 91 -2.03 3.68 5.36
N LEU A 92 -0.77 3.93 5.00
CA LEU A 92 0.39 3.27 5.58
C LEU A 92 1.01 4.16 6.66
N GLY A 93 0.86 3.73 7.91
CA GLY A 93 1.37 4.41 9.09
C GLY A 93 2.84 4.11 9.37
N THR A 94 3.30 4.62 10.51
CA THR A 94 4.68 4.48 10.97
C THR A 94 5.07 3.05 11.36
N ASP A 95 4.09 2.21 11.71
CA ASP A 95 4.24 0.77 11.90
C ASP A 95 4.94 0.09 10.70
N TYR A 96 4.47 0.38 9.48
CA TYR A 96 5.02 -0.18 8.26
C TYR A 96 6.11 0.69 7.62
N GLN A 97 6.11 2.01 7.85
CA GLN A 97 7.22 2.85 7.38
C GLN A 97 8.54 2.42 8.02
N ARG A 98 8.56 2.20 9.34
CA ARG A 98 9.76 1.76 10.05
C ARG A 98 10.19 0.37 9.61
N MET A 99 9.23 -0.56 9.49
CA MET A 99 9.51 -1.95 9.10
C MET A 99 10.14 -2.05 7.71
N TYR A 100 9.69 -1.24 6.75
CA TYR A 100 10.17 -1.30 5.37
C TYR A 100 11.23 -0.24 5.03
N GLY A 101 11.65 0.57 6.01
CA GLY A 101 12.61 1.66 5.79
C GLY A 101 12.10 2.68 4.78
N ILE A 102 10.86 3.14 4.97
CA ILE A 102 10.22 4.13 4.11
C ILE A 102 10.52 5.52 4.66
N ASP A 103 11.23 6.33 3.89
CA ASP A 103 11.53 7.73 4.23
C ASP A 103 10.81 8.65 3.25
N ILE A 104 10.15 9.69 3.78
CA ILE A 104 9.51 10.74 2.98
C ILE A 104 10.41 11.98 3.00
N TYR A 105 10.87 12.40 1.83
CA TYR A 105 11.67 13.60 1.67
C TYR A 105 10.82 14.72 1.07
N ASN A 106 10.55 15.75 1.88
CA ASN A 106 9.80 16.94 1.48
C ASN A 106 10.78 18.10 1.16
N SER A 107 11.67 17.90 0.20
CA SER A 107 12.57 18.95 -0.32
C SER A 107 12.07 19.48 -1.67
N LYS A 108 12.92 20.16 -2.47
CA LYS A 108 12.56 20.76 -3.78
C LYS A 108 11.77 19.81 -4.69
N ASN A 109 12.07 18.51 -4.64
CA ASN A 109 11.29 17.45 -5.27
C ASN A 109 10.84 16.45 -4.21
N ARG A 110 9.52 16.35 -3.99
CA ARG A 110 8.95 15.38 -3.06
C ARG A 110 9.16 13.97 -3.60
N HIS A 111 9.92 13.16 -2.86
CA HIS A 111 10.19 11.77 -3.21
C HIS A 111 10.13 10.91 -1.96
N ILE A 112 9.88 9.62 -2.17
CA ILE A 112 9.96 8.61 -1.12
C ILE A 112 11.11 7.67 -1.42
N THR A 113 11.78 7.18 -0.38
CA THR A 113 12.67 6.03 -0.51
C THR A 113 12.10 4.85 0.23
N ILE A 114 12.36 3.64 -0.27
CA ILE A 114 11.92 2.40 0.36
C ILE A 114 13.09 1.44 0.42
N GLY A 115 13.34 0.88 1.59
CA GLY A 115 14.35 -0.15 1.83
C GLY A 115 15.21 0.15 3.06
N THR A 116 15.51 -0.87 3.85
CA THR A 116 16.32 -0.73 5.06
C THR A 116 17.82 -0.66 4.77
N ASN A 117 18.27 -1.18 3.62
CA ASN A 117 19.66 -1.14 3.19
C ASN A 117 19.94 0.10 2.33
N LYS A 118 20.78 1.02 2.84
CA LYS A 118 21.18 2.27 2.16
C LYS A 118 21.67 2.05 0.71
N LYS A 119 22.31 0.93 0.39
CA LYS A 119 22.82 0.61 -0.97
C LYS A 119 21.75 0.07 -1.93
N LYS A 120 20.59 -0.37 -1.41
CA LYS A 120 19.50 -0.99 -2.18
C LYS A 120 18.16 -0.24 -2.02
N LYS A 121 18.19 1.01 -1.59
CA LYS A 121 16.98 1.84 -1.48
C LYS A 121 16.41 2.11 -2.87
N PHE A 122 15.12 1.91 -3.00
CA PHE A 122 14.32 2.39 -4.13
C PHE A 122 13.99 3.86 -3.89
N SER A 123 13.95 4.67 -4.94
CA SER A 123 13.56 6.09 -4.86
C SER A 123 12.42 6.33 -5.84
N LEU A 124 11.31 6.89 -5.36
CA LEU A 124 10.14 7.21 -6.17
C LEU A 124 9.84 8.70 -6.06
N ASP A 125 9.89 9.39 -7.19
CA ASP A 125 9.46 10.78 -7.30
C ASP A 125 7.93 10.84 -7.30
N ILE A 126 7.34 11.64 -6.40
CA ILE A 126 5.89 11.71 -6.23
C ILE A 126 5.22 12.46 -7.40
N TYR A 127 5.95 13.37 -8.06
CA TYR A 127 5.44 14.20 -9.17
C TYR A 127 5.47 13.51 -10.56
N GLN A 128 6.30 12.49 -10.77
CA GLN A 128 6.30 11.71 -12.03
C GLN A 128 5.13 10.71 -12.11
N LEU A 129 4.31 10.60 -11.07
CA LEU A 129 3.12 9.75 -11.04
C LEU A 129 1.86 10.48 -11.54
N SER A 130 1.94 11.79 -11.83
CA SER A 130 0.79 12.61 -12.27
C SER A 130 0.90 13.18 -13.69
N ALA A 131 2.06 13.10 -14.35
CA ALA A 131 2.24 13.64 -15.70
C ALA A 131 3.13 12.68 -16.52
N GLN A 132 2.53 12.07 -17.55
CA GLN A 132 3.06 10.96 -18.36
C GLN A 132 3.45 9.73 -17.54
N ASP A 133 2.59 8.72 -17.55
CA ASP A 133 2.58 7.63 -16.60
C ASP A 133 3.45 6.42 -17.08
N PRO A 134 4.74 6.29 -16.69
CA PRO A 134 5.53 5.08 -16.92
C PRO A 134 4.96 3.85 -16.21
N LEU A 135 4.05 4.06 -15.26
CA LEU A 135 3.30 3.04 -14.56
C LEU A 135 2.19 2.49 -15.47
N LYS A 136 1.62 3.28 -16.39
CA LYS A 136 0.69 2.81 -17.44
C LYS A 136 1.35 1.83 -18.39
N GLN A 137 2.60 2.11 -18.78
CA GLN A 137 3.39 1.22 -19.65
C GLN A 137 3.72 -0.09 -18.92
N LEU A 138 4.19 0.01 -17.66
CA LEU A 138 4.43 -1.15 -16.81
C LEU A 138 3.13 -1.94 -16.50
N LEU A 139 1.99 -1.26 -16.34
CA LEU A 139 0.67 -1.87 -16.12
C LEU A 139 0.14 -2.59 -17.35
N ASN A 140 0.42 -2.07 -18.55
CA ASN A 140 0.13 -2.79 -19.80
C ASN A 140 1.01 -4.05 -19.88
N GLU A 141 2.30 -3.96 -19.55
CA GLU A 141 3.20 -5.12 -19.48
C GLU A 141 2.74 -6.18 -18.44
N PHE A 142 2.14 -5.75 -17.32
CA PHE A 142 1.52 -6.66 -16.34
C PHE A 142 0.17 -7.23 -16.81
N ARG A 143 -0.68 -6.45 -17.49
CA ARG A 143 -1.97 -6.90 -18.04
C ARG A 143 -1.78 -7.90 -19.19
N ASP A 144 -0.72 -7.73 -19.97
CA ASP A 144 -0.45 -8.54 -21.16
C ASP A 144 0.34 -9.84 -20.86
N GLY A 145 0.53 -10.19 -19.57
CA GLY A 145 1.01 -11.51 -19.16
C GLY A 145 2.45 -11.86 -19.56
N GLN A 146 3.28 -10.89 -19.96
CA GLN A 146 4.64 -11.15 -20.50
C GLN A 146 5.72 -11.51 -19.47
N LEU A 147 5.35 -11.82 -18.22
CA LEU A 147 6.23 -12.51 -17.29
C LEU A 147 5.61 -13.85 -16.92
N ALA A 148 5.68 -14.79 -17.86
CA ALA A 148 5.68 -16.20 -17.50
C ALA A 148 6.77 -16.39 -16.43
N LEU A 149 6.38 -16.94 -15.27
CA LEU A 149 7.35 -17.47 -14.32
C LEU A 149 8.25 -18.43 -15.12
N PRO A 150 9.59 -18.34 -14.98
CA PRO A 150 10.46 -19.32 -15.64
C PRO A 150 9.96 -20.70 -15.21
N SER A 151 9.64 -21.55 -16.19
CA SER A 151 9.23 -22.92 -15.94
C SER A 151 10.26 -23.57 -15.02
N PRO A 152 9.84 -24.40 -14.04
CA PRO A 152 10.77 -25.09 -13.19
C PRO A 152 11.70 -25.90 -14.09
N VAL A 153 13.01 -25.64 -13.97
CA VAL A 153 14.03 -26.49 -14.58
C VAL A 153 13.92 -27.84 -13.88
N ILE A 154 13.17 -28.76 -14.47
CA ILE A 154 13.23 -30.17 -14.11
C ILE A 154 14.60 -30.63 -14.58
N ARG A 155 15.53 -30.76 -13.63
CA ARG A 155 16.74 -31.52 -13.87
C ARG A 155 16.33 -33.00 -13.79
N ASN A 156 16.64 -33.71 -14.87
CA ASN A 156 16.40 -35.13 -15.11
C ASN A 156 16.64 -36.02 -13.89
#